data_AF-A0A0V0GA35-F1
#
_entry.id   AF-A0A0V0GA35-F1
#
_cell.length_a   1.000
_cell.length_b   1.000
_cell.length_c   1.000
_cell.angle_alpha   90.00
_cell.angle_beta   90.00
_cell.angle_gamma   90.00
#
_symmetry.space_group_name_H-M   'P 1'
#
loop_
_entity.id
_entity.type
_entity.pdbx_description
1 polymer ?
#
loop_
_entity_poly.entity_id
_entity_poly.type
_entity_poly.pdbx_seq_one_letter_code
_entity_poly.pdbx_strand_id
1 'polypeptide(L)'
;MNLYKHGMIFGTFFGSCLCIGLLAAALGTRYWIVSNAVRPNYSKSGGRIFIGLFEGEKNLNFGFGLRCETIEVPALMSEMMIYPLWLGTVICMCAGILFSAAAAVFAVINTATTPIGILTGIPGLYIWNTLSVLFQLGAIILWALQYHKKLRFNVMNEYERSHEWTSNGMAFFGLSYWLVVASVLLQFINIILIYSGTSDIREKKKATKPVIEEKANG
;
A
#
# COMPACT_ATOMS: atom_id res chain seq x y z
N MET A 1 -1.94 0.47 37.23
CA MET A 1 -1.94 -0.05 35.85
C MET A 1 -2.34 1.10 34.93
N ASN A 2 -1.49 1.52 33.99
CA ASN A 2 -1.80 2.70 33.17
C ASN A 2 -2.79 2.30 32.07
N LEU A 3 -4.10 2.40 32.35
CA LEU A 3 -5.20 1.97 31.47
C LEU A 3 -5.13 2.66 30.11
N TYR A 4 -4.75 3.94 30.10
CA TYR A 4 -4.55 4.74 28.89
C TYR A 4 -3.49 4.12 27.96
N LYS A 5 -2.34 3.70 28.49
CA LYS A 5 -1.29 3.05 27.69
C LYS A 5 -1.80 1.78 27.00
N HIS A 6 -2.42 0.88 27.78
CA HIS A 6 -2.88 -0.40 27.24
C HIS A 6 -4.02 -0.19 26.24
N GLY A 7 -4.91 0.78 26.47
CA GLY A 7 -5.95 1.17 25.52
C GLY A 7 -5.39 1.70 24.19
N MET A 8 -4.38 2.58 24.24
CA MET A 8 -3.76 3.13 23.03
C MET A 8 -3.00 2.06 22.22
N ILE A 9 -2.28 1.16 22.90
CA ILE A 9 -1.58 0.04 22.26
C ILE A 9 -2.60 -0.93 21.66
N PHE A 10 -3.66 -1.28 22.39
CA PHE A 10 -4.72 -2.13 21.88
C PHE A 10 -5.46 -1.50 20.68
N GLY A 11 -5.62 -0.17 20.65
CA GLY A 11 -6.15 0.53 19.47
C GLY A 11 -5.37 0.27 18.18
N THR A 12 -4.04 0.10 18.29
CA THR A 12 -3.17 -0.18 17.13
C THR A 12 -3.35 -1.57 16.54
N PHE A 13 -3.91 -2.52 17.31
CA PHE A 13 -4.32 -3.82 16.79
C PHE A 13 -5.42 -3.65 15.73
N PHE A 14 -6.48 -2.91 16.03
CA PHE A 14 -7.55 -2.65 15.07
C PHE A 14 -7.07 -1.88 13.85
N GLY A 15 -6.22 -0.87 14.06
CA GLY A 15 -5.60 -0.14 12.95
C GLY A 15 -4.81 -1.07 12.03
N SER A 16 -3.99 -1.98 12.60
CA SER A 16 -3.21 -2.95 11.83
C SER A 16 -4.09 -3.98 11.11
N CYS A 17 -5.18 -4.46 11.73
CA CYS A 17 -6.15 -5.33 11.07
C CYS A 17 -6.85 -4.63 9.89
N LEU A 18 -7.20 -3.35 10.04
CA LEU A 18 -7.78 -2.56 8.96
C LEU A 18 -6.78 -2.38 7.81
N CYS A 19 -5.51 -2.11 8.10
CA CYS A 19 -4.44 -2.08 7.09
C CYS A 19 -4.37 -3.40 6.30
N ILE A 20 -4.37 -4.55 6.99
CA ILE A 20 -4.36 -5.86 6.33
C ILE A 20 -5.57 -6.02 5.40
N GLY A 21 -6.76 -5.63 5.85
CA GLY A 21 -7.98 -5.67 5.04
C GLY A 21 -7.88 -4.79 3.79
N LEU A 22 -7.37 -3.56 3.92
CA LEU A 22 -7.17 -2.64 2.80
C LEU A 22 -6.14 -3.16 1.79
N LEU A 23 -5.02 -3.70 2.28
CA LEU A 23 -3.98 -4.27 1.41
C LEU A 23 -4.47 -5.54 0.70
N ALA A 24 -5.22 -6.40 1.39
CA ALA A 24 -5.82 -7.59 0.79
C ALA A 24 -6.87 -7.21 -0.26
N ALA A 25 -7.72 -6.22 0.01
CA ALA A 25 -8.67 -5.68 -0.95
C ALA A 25 -7.95 -5.07 -2.17
N ALA A 26 -6.86 -4.32 -1.94
CA ALA A 26 -6.04 -3.80 -3.03
C ALA A 26 -5.46 -4.92 -3.91
N LEU A 27 -4.93 -5.99 -3.32
CA LEU A 27 -4.40 -7.14 -4.07
C LEU A 27 -5.46 -7.85 -4.93
N GLY A 28 -6.66 -8.05 -4.40
CA GLY A 28 -7.72 -8.81 -5.07
C GLY A 28 -8.53 -8.01 -6.10
N THR A 29 -8.45 -6.68 -6.08
CA THR A 29 -9.27 -5.83 -6.96
C THR A 29 -8.58 -5.51 -8.29
N ARG A 30 -9.38 -5.34 -9.34
CA ARG A 30 -8.94 -5.03 -10.71
C ARG A 30 -8.75 -3.53 -10.98
N TYR A 31 -8.68 -2.71 -9.93
CA TYR A 31 -8.82 -1.25 -10.01
C TYR A 31 -7.54 -0.53 -9.56
N TRP A 32 -6.36 -1.02 -9.95
CA TRP A 32 -5.11 -0.32 -9.72
C TRP A 32 -4.91 0.83 -10.71
N ILE A 33 -5.24 0.59 -11.98
CA ILE A 33 -5.33 1.61 -13.02
C ILE A 33 -6.69 1.51 -13.69
N VAL A 34 -7.29 2.68 -13.93
CA VAL A 34 -8.48 2.81 -14.77
C VAL A 34 -8.09 3.69 -15.95
N SER A 35 -8.43 3.27 -17.16
CA SER A 35 -8.14 4.02 -18.36
C SER A 35 -9.34 4.05 -19.29
N ASN A 36 -9.56 5.21 -19.91
CA ASN A 36 -10.49 5.29 -21.04
C ASN A 36 -9.77 4.88 -22.33
N ALA A 37 -10.56 4.44 -23.29
CA ALA A 37 -10.12 3.98 -24.59
C ALA A 37 -10.99 4.65 -25.65
N VAL A 38 -10.37 5.22 -26.69
CA VAL A 38 -11.09 5.84 -27.80
C VAL A 38 -10.44 5.48 -29.13
N ARG A 39 -11.22 5.57 -30.22
CA ARG A 39 -10.69 5.60 -31.58
C ARG A 39 -11.00 6.96 -32.19
N PRO A 40 -9.99 7.81 -32.47
CA PRO A 40 -10.21 9.19 -32.89
C PRO A 40 -11.11 9.33 -34.13
N ASN A 41 -11.02 8.38 -35.06
CA ASN A 41 -11.77 8.41 -36.32
C ASN A 41 -13.20 7.83 -36.22
N TYR A 42 -13.60 7.30 -35.06
CA TYR A 42 -14.87 6.59 -34.88
C TYR A 42 -15.65 7.11 -33.66
N SER A 43 -16.56 8.06 -33.90
CA SER A 43 -17.33 8.75 -32.84
C SER A 43 -18.26 7.87 -32.01
N LYS A 44 -18.69 6.71 -32.54
CA LYS A 44 -19.53 5.75 -31.82
C LYS A 44 -18.75 4.74 -30.97
N SER A 45 -17.41 4.83 -30.96
CA SER A 45 -16.57 3.89 -30.24
C SER A 45 -15.93 4.48 -29.01
N GLY A 46 -15.88 3.66 -27.97
CA GLY A 46 -15.33 4.04 -26.68
C GLY A 46 -15.20 2.81 -25.82
N GLY A 47 -14.34 2.90 -24.81
CA GLY A 47 -14.12 1.79 -23.91
C GLY A 47 -13.53 2.21 -22.58
N ARG A 48 -13.57 1.27 -21.65
CA ARG A 48 -12.94 1.39 -20.34
C ARG A 48 -12.09 0.17 -20.08
N ILE A 49 -10.91 0.40 -19.52
CA ILE A 49 -9.92 -0.61 -19.23
C ILE A 49 -9.61 -0.52 -17.74
N PHE A 50 -9.74 -1.65 -17.07
CA PHE A 50 -9.46 -1.83 -15.66
C PHE A 50 -8.28 -2.78 -15.53
N ILE A 51 -7.23 -2.35 -14.81
CA ILE A 51 -6.03 -3.15 -14.61
C ILE A 51 -5.84 -3.32 -13.11
N GLY A 52 -5.83 -4.56 -12.65
CA GLY A 52 -5.36 -4.95 -11.33
C GLY A 52 -3.91 -5.40 -11.35
N LEU A 53 -3.48 -5.97 -10.23
CA LEU A 53 -2.11 -6.50 -10.11
C LEU A 53 -1.96 -7.84 -10.85
N PHE A 54 -2.98 -8.69 -10.84
CA PHE A 54 -2.95 -10.03 -11.45
C PHE A 54 -3.96 -10.21 -12.58
N GLU A 55 -5.12 -9.56 -12.46
CA GLU A 55 -6.21 -9.63 -13.43
C GLU A 55 -6.63 -8.21 -13.84
N GLY A 56 -7.14 -8.09 -15.06
CA GLY A 56 -7.76 -6.89 -15.58
C GLY A 56 -8.96 -7.21 -16.46
N GLU A 57 -9.64 -6.16 -16.91
CA GLU A 57 -10.82 -6.25 -17.76
C GLU A 57 -10.82 -5.10 -18.76
N LYS A 58 -11.08 -5.44 -20.03
CA LYS A 58 -11.22 -4.50 -21.13
C LYS A 58 -12.66 -4.52 -21.62
N ASN A 59 -13.28 -3.36 -21.63
CA ASN A 59 -14.62 -3.15 -22.12
C ASN A 59 -14.56 -2.20 -23.31
N LEU A 60 -14.48 -2.73 -24.53
CA LEU A 60 -14.30 -1.97 -25.77
C LEU A 60 -15.57 -2.04 -26.63
N ASN A 61 -16.15 -0.89 -26.97
CA ASN A 61 -17.28 -0.81 -27.89
C ASN A 61 -16.80 -0.35 -29.27
N PHE A 62 -16.93 -1.22 -30.27
CA PHE A 62 -16.52 -0.96 -31.65
C PHE A 62 -17.58 -0.18 -32.47
N GLY A 63 -18.66 0.28 -31.83
CA GLY A 63 -19.83 0.90 -32.48
C GLY A 63 -20.95 -0.10 -32.83
N PHE A 64 -20.71 -1.40 -32.60
CA PHE A 64 -21.66 -2.50 -32.85
C PHE A 64 -22.05 -3.24 -31.55
N GLY A 65 -21.65 -2.71 -30.39
CA GLY A 65 -21.87 -3.35 -29.09
C GLY A 65 -20.58 -3.47 -28.27
N LEU A 66 -20.74 -3.71 -26.96
CA LEU A 66 -19.65 -3.84 -26.00
C LEU A 66 -19.00 -5.23 -26.13
N ARG A 67 -17.66 -5.26 -26.20
CA ARG A 67 -16.85 -6.46 -26.09
C ARG A 67 -16.11 -6.41 -24.77
N CYS A 68 -16.41 -7.37 -23.89
CA CYS A 68 -15.76 -7.53 -22.60
C CYS A 68 -14.72 -8.64 -22.73
N GLU A 69 -13.46 -8.32 -22.48
CA GLU A 69 -12.34 -9.26 -22.53
C GLU A 69 -11.59 -9.23 -21.20
N THR A 70 -11.30 -10.40 -20.66
CA THR A 70 -10.48 -10.54 -19.46
C THR A 70 -9.00 -10.47 -19.81
N ILE A 71 -8.25 -9.70 -19.05
CA ILE A 71 -6.79 -9.58 -19.18
C ILE A 71 -6.16 -10.41 -18.07
N GLU A 72 -5.34 -11.38 -18.44
CA GLU A 72 -4.33 -11.93 -17.54
C GLU A 72 -3.11 -11.01 -17.56
N VAL A 73 -2.94 -10.21 -16.51
CA VAL A 73 -1.86 -9.20 -16.45
C VAL A 73 -0.48 -9.85 -16.61
N PRO A 74 -0.16 -10.99 -15.97
CA PRO A 74 1.12 -11.70 -16.16
C PRO A 74 1.44 -12.07 -17.61
N ALA A 75 0.43 -12.48 -18.38
CA ALA A 75 0.60 -12.91 -19.77
C ALA A 75 0.89 -11.74 -20.72
N LEU A 76 0.43 -10.54 -20.37
CA LEU A 76 0.57 -9.32 -21.17
C LEU A 76 1.66 -8.36 -20.66
N MET A 77 2.47 -8.82 -19.71
CA MET A 77 3.49 -7.99 -19.06
C MET A 77 4.59 -7.54 -20.01
N SER A 78 5.03 -8.39 -20.96
CA SER A 78 6.13 -8.09 -21.88
C SER A 78 5.89 -6.84 -22.72
N GLU A 79 4.62 -6.54 -23.03
CA GLU A 79 4.23 -5.41 -23.88
C GLU A 79 3.79 -4.19 -23.07
N MET A 80 3.01 -4.40 -22.01
CA MET A 80 2.32 -3.32 -21.30
C MET A 80 3.07 -2.81 -20.06
N MET A 81 3.99 -3.59 -19.49
CA MET A 81 4.49 -3.38 -18.13
C MET A 81 6.00 -3.62 -17.97
N ILE A 82 6.65 -2.93 -17.02
CA ILE A 82 8.02 -3.26 -16.62
C ILE A 82 7.96 -4.35 -15.54
N TYR A 83 8.37 -5.58 -15.90
CA TYR A 83 8.27 -6.75 -15.02
C TYR A 83 8.90 -6.56 -13.62
N PRO A 84 10.13 -6.03 -13.48
CA PRO A 84 10.73 -5.79 -12.16
C PRO A 84 9.93 -4.84 -11.26
N LEU A 85 9.28 -3.81 -11.84
CA LEU A 85 8.50 -2.85 -11.04
C LEU A 85 7.21 -3.49 -10.53
N TRP A 86 6.54 -4.28 -11.37
CA TRP A 86 5.39 -5.07 -10.96
C TRP A 86 5.75 -6.07 -9.87
N LEU A 87 6.78 -6.89 -10.09
CA LEU A 87 7.20 -7.92 -9.14
C LEU A 87 7.61 -7.30 -7.81
N GLY A 88 8.36 -6.20 -7.85
CA GLY A 88 8.71 -5.43 -6.67
C GLY A 88 7.47 -4.91 -5.93
N THR A 89 6.45 -4.43 -6.65
CA THR A 89 5.17 -3.99 -6.05
C THR A 89 4.49 -5.14 -5.32
N VAL A 90 4.39 -6.32 -5.95
CA VAL A 90 3.80 -7.53 -5.34
C VAL A 90 4.55 -7.93 -4.07
N ILE A 91 5.88 -8.00 -4.13
CA ILE A 91 6.73 -8.37 -2.99
C ILE A 91 6.56 -7.38 -1.84
N CYS A 92 6.57 -6.07 -2.15
CA CYS A 92 6.35 -5.01 -1.18
C CYS A 92 4.96 -5.11 -0.53
N MET A 93 3.91 -5.42 -1.28
CA MET A 93 2.56 -5.63 -0.75
C MET A 93 2.51 -6.82 0.21
N CYS A 94 3.08 -7.96 -0.18
CA CYS A 94 3.14 -9.15 0.67
C CYS A 94 3.92 -8.90 1.97
N ALA A 95 5.07 -8.24 1.88
CA ALA A 95 5.87 -7.85 3.04
C ALA A 95 5.11 -6.87 3.95
N GLY A 96 4.42 -5.87 3.37
CA GLY A 96 3.58 -4.93 4.11
C GLY A 96 2.45 -5.61 4.90
N ILE A 97 1.79 -6.61 4.32
CA ILE A 97 0.78 -7.42 5.01
C ILE A 97 1.42 -8.20 6.17
N LEU A 98 2.55 -8.87 5.91
CA LEU A 98 3.26 -9.66 6.92
C LEU A 98 3.69 -8.80 8.13
N PHE A 99 4.25 -7.61 7.91
CA PHE A 99 4.66 -6.73 9.00
C PHE A 99 3.46 -6.07 9.70
N SER A 100 2.36 -5.80 8.99
CA SER A 100 1.11 -5.36 9.62
C SER A 100 0.52 -6.45 10.53
N ALA A 101 0.58 -7.71 10.11
CA ALA A 101 0.16 -8.85 10.92
C ALA A 101 1.06 -9.02 12.17
N ALA A 102 2.38 -8.90 12.01
CA ALA A 102 3.31 -8.90 13.13
C ALA A 102 2.98 -7.76 14.11
N ALA A 103 2.76 -6.55 13.62
CA ALA A 103 2.37 -5.39 14.43
C ALA A 103 1.06 -5.66 15.23
N ALA A 104 0.05 -6.26 14.58
CA ALA A 104 -1.20 -6.63 15.23
C ALA A 104 -0.99 -7.65 16.36
N VAL A 105 -0.25 -8.74 16.10
CA VAL A 105 0.04 -9.78 17.09
C VAL A 105 0.79 -9.20 18.28
N PHE A 106 1.85 -8.44 18.02
CA PHE A 106 2.64 -7.85 19.10
C PHE A 106 1.88 -6.77 19.86
N ALA A 107 0.94 -6.03 19.25
CA ALA A 107 0.08 -5.09 19.96
C ALA A 107 -0.80 -5.81 21.01
N VAL A 108 -1.39 -6.95 20.64
CA VAL A 108 -2.18 -7.77 21.58
C VAL A 108 -1.29 -8.33 22.69
N ILE A 109 -0.11 -8.86 22.36
CA ILE A 109 0.85 -9.37 23.36
C ILE A 109 1.28 -8.28 24.33
N ASN A 110 1.59 -7.06 23.86
CA ASN A 110 1.95 -5.92 24.73
C ASN A 110 0.78 -5.39 25.57
N THR A 111 -0.45 -5.73 25.19
CA THR A 111 -1.64 -5.39 25.96
C THR A 111 -1.87 -6.40 27.09
N ALA A 112 -1.71 -7.69 26.80
CA ALA A 112 -1.93 -8.77 27.75
C ALA A 112 -0.73 -9.01 28.69
N THR A 113 0.47 -8.68 28.23
CA THR A 113 1.74 -8.96 28.92
C THR A 113 2.66 -7.74 28.89
N THR A 114 3.70 -7.73 29.71
CA THR A 114 4.73 -6.67 29.71
C THR A 114 6.08 -7.22 29.23
N PRO A 115 6.24 -7.47 27.92
CA PRO A 115 7.49 -8.00 27.38
C PRO A 115 8.62 -6.95 27.44
N ILE A 116 9.82 -7.41 27.78
CA ILE A 116 11.02 -6.56 27.95
C ILE A 116 11.90 -6.56 26.68
N GLY A 117 11.69 -7.53 25.77
CA GLY A 117 12.52 -7.71 24.57
C GLY A 117 12.40 -6.56 23.54
N ILE A 118 13.43 -6.37 22.74
CA ILE A 118 13.48 -5.30 21.73
C ILE A 118 12.40 -5.51 20.66
N LEU A 119 12.22 -6.73 20.16
CA LEU A 119 11.24 -7.04 19.11
C LEU A 119 9.82 -7.24 19.65
N THR A 120 9.69 -7.62 20.91
CA THR A 120 8.41 -7.99 21.52
C THR A 120 7.82 -6.87 22.38
N GLY A 121 8.62 -5.94 22.88
CA GLY A 121 8.20 -4.79 23.67
C GLY A 121 7.76 -3.59 22.85
N ILE A 122 7.66 -2.43 23.53
CA ILE A 122 7.34 -1.13 22.91
C ILE A 122 8.24 -0.80 21.70
N PRO A 123 9.58 -0.98 21.75
CA PRO A 123 10.43 -0.71 20.58
C PRO A 123 10.04 -1.56 19.37
N GLY A 124 9.64 -2.81 19.62
CA GLY A 124 9.17 -3.74 18.60
C GLY A 124 7.93 -3.24 17.88
N LEU A 125 6.97 -2.67 18.63
CA LEU A 125 5.78 -2.06 18.03
C LEU A 125 6.15 -0.98 17.01
N TYR A 126 7.12 -0.11 17.32
CA TYR A 126 7.62 0.86 16.34
C TYR A 126 8.30 0.19 15.14
N ILE A 127 9.13 -0.82 15.37
CA ILE A 127 9.86 -1.53 14.31
C ILE A 127 8.86 -2.17 13.32
N TRP A 128 7.89 -2.94 13.81
CA TRP A 128 6.92 -3.63 12.94
C TRP A 128 6.04 -2.66 12.16
N ASN A 129 5.56 -1.59 12.81
CA ASN A 129 4.78 -0.55 12.14
C ASN A 129 5.62 0.20 11.09
N THR A 130 6.87 0.52 11.41
CA THR A 130 7.77 1.25 10.49
C THR A 130 8.15 0.38 9.29
N LEU A 131 8.49 -0.90 9.49
CA LEU A 131 8.75 -1.84 8.40
C LEU A 131 7.52 -1.95 7.50
N SER A 132 6.33 -2.07 8.06
CA SER A 132 5.09 -2.08 7.28
C SER A 132 4.93 -0.81 6.43
N VAL A 133 5.13 0.39 7.01
CA VAL A 133 5.13 1.66 6.26
C VAL A 133 6.13 1.65 5.12
N LEU A 134 7.38 1.23 5.38
CA LEU A 134 8.46 1.23 4.39
C LEU A 134 8.12 0.37 3.17
N PHE A 135 7.62 -0.85 3.39
CA PHE A 135 7.23 -1.73 2.29
C PHE A 135 5.99 -1.23 1.55
N GLN A 136 4.98 -0.70 2.24
CA GLN A 136 3.80 -0.12 1.58
C GLN A 136 4.16 1.13 0.75
N LEU A 137 5.03 2.02 1.26
CA LEU A 137 5.57 3.15 0.50
C LEU A 137 6.36 2.67 -0.72
N GLY A 138 7.15 1.61 -0.57
CA GLY A 138 7.84 0.96 -1.68
C GLY A 138 6.86 0.53 -2.79
N ALA A 139 5.75 -0.12 -2.44
CA ALA A 139 4.71 -0.51 -3.40
C ALA A 139 4.10 0.71 -4.12
N ILE A 140 3.79 1.79 -3.38
CA ILE A 140 3.25 3.04 -3.93
C ILE A 140 4.24 3.65 -4.95
N ILE A 141 5.52 3.74 -4.59
CA ILE A 141 6.57 4.33 -5.44
C ILE A 141 6.79 3.47 -6.69
N LEU A 142 6.95 2.16 -6.53
CA LEU A 142 7.17 1.24 -7.65
C LEU A 142 6.01 1.29 -8.65
N TRP A 143 4.77 1.31 -8.16
CA TRP A 143 3.60 1.43 -9.02
C TRP A 143 3.47 2.82 -9.67
N ALA A 144 3.82 3.89 -8.96
CA ALA A 144 3.86 5.23 -9.54
C ALA A 144 4.90 5.33 -10.66
N LEU A 145 6.09 4.75 -10.47
CA LEU A 145 7.12 4.66 -11.51
C LEU A 145 6.63 3.87 -12.73
N GLN A 146 5.98 2.73 -12.48
CA GLN A 146 5.36 1.91 -13.52
C GLN A 146 4.32 2.72 -14.32
N TYR A 147 3.47 3.48 -13.64
CA TYR A 147 2.49 4.36 -14.25
C TYR A 147 3.14 5.42 -15.14
N HIS A 148 4.13 6.14 -14.62
CA HIS A 148 4.77 7.22 -15.35
C HIS A 148 5.64 6.74 -16.53
N LYS A 149 6.14 5.50 -16.48
CA LYS A 149 6.98 4.92 -17.55
C LYS A 149 6.18 4.25 -18.66
N LYS A 150 5.09 3.56 -18.34
CA LYS A 150 4.34 2.74 -19.30
C LYS A 150 2.84 3.03 -19.27
N LEU A 151 2.17 2.81 -18.13
CA LEU A 151 0.70 2.72 -18.08
C LEU A 151 -0.01 4.03 -18.43
N ARG A 152 0.63 5.20 -18.25
CA ARG A 152 0.03 6.49 -18.63
C ARG A 152 -0.08 6.68 -20.15
N PHE A 153 0.79 6.03 -20.94
CA PHE A 153 0.95 6.32 -22.36
C PHE A 153 0.17 5.36 -23.25
N ASN A 154 0.09 4.09 -22.88
CA ASN A 154 -0.84 3.17 -23.50
C ASN A 154 -0.99 1.90 -22.67
N VAL A 155 -2.24 1.47 -22.48
CA VAL A 155 -2.63 0.19 -21.90
C VAL A 155 -3.25 -0.76 -22.94
N MET A 156 -3.06 -0.47 -24.23
CA MET A 156 -3.52 -1.28 -25.36
C MET A 156 -2.43 -2.26 -25.81
N ASN A 157 -2.85 -3.44 -26.26
CA ASN A 157 -2.00 -4.44 -26.92
C ASN A 157 -1.74 -4.06 -28.38
N GLU A 158 -0.78 -4.72 -29.03
CA GLU A 158 -0.43 -4.43 -30.43
C GLU A 158 -1.63 -4.56 -31.39
N TYR A 159 -2.45 -5.61 -31.22
CA TYR A 159 -3.66 -5.82 -32.02
C TYR A 159 -4.67 -4.66 -31.89
N GLU A 160 -4.88 -4.10 -30.69
CA GLU A 160 -5.83 -3.01 -30.51
C GLU A 160 -5.29 -1.72 -31.13
N ARG A 161 -3.97 -1.49 -31.03
CA ARG A 161 -3.29 -0.35 -31.64
C ARG A 161 -3.34 -0.38 -33.15
N SER A 162 -3.28 -1.57 -33.77
CA SER A 162 -3.47 -1.70 -35.22
C SER A 162 -4.90 -1.38 -35.68
N HIS A 163 -5.88 -1.42 -34.77
CA HIS A 163 -7.27 -1.04 -35.00
C HIS A 163 -7.61 0.39 -34.52
N GLU A 164 -6.61 1.28 -34.50
CA GLU A 164 -6.71 2.71 -34.16
C GLU A 164 -7.17 3.02 -32.74
N TRP A 165 -7.08 2.05 -31.81
CA TRP A 165 -7.38 2.30 -30.41
C TRP A 165 -6.22 3.03 -29.72
N THR A 166 -6.57 4.04 -28.93
CA THR A 166 -5.62 4.76 -28.07
C THR A 166 -6.17 4.94 -26.67
N SER A 167 -5.27 4.82 -25.69
CA SER A 167 -5.53 5.13 -24.28
C SER A 167 -4.55 6.18 -23.72
N ASN A 168 -3.85 6.88 -24.62
CA ASN A 168 -2.76 7.77 -24.26
C ASN A 168 -3.22 8.97 -23.43
N GLY A 169 -2.65 9.12 -22.23
CA GLY A 169 -3.00 10.18 -21.30
C GLY A 169 -4.38 10.03 -20.64
N MET A 170 -5.06 8.91 -20.86
CA MET A 170 -6.41 8.68 -20.33
C MET A 170 -6.44 7.71 -19.14
N ALA A 171 -5.28 7.18 -18.76
CA ALA A 171 -5.12 6.34 -17.58
C ALA A 171 -4.98 7.20 -16.31
N PHE A 172 -5.50 6.70 -15.19
CA PHE A 172 -5.36 7.30 -13.87
C PHE A 172 -5.33 6.22 -12.78
N PHE A 173 -4.84 6.59 -11.60
CA PHE A 173 -4.80 5.68 -10.44
C PHE A 173 -6.22 5.32 -9.98
N GLY A 174 -6.49 4.02 -9.95
CA GLY A 174 -7.78 3.50 -9.50
C GLY A 174 -7.84 3.31 -7.99
N LEU A 175 -8.98 2.80 -7.51
CA LEU A 175 -9.27 2.62 -6.08
C LEU A 175 -8.20 1.80 -5.36
N SER A 176 -7.70 0.72 -5.95
CA SER A 176 -6.76 -0.19 -5.30
C SER A 176 -5.47 0.52 -4.88
N TYR A 177 -4.98 1.45 -5.71
CA TYR A 177 -3.81 2.27 -5.37
C TYR A 177 -4.08 3.15 -4.13
N TRP A 178 -5.25 3.79 -4.09
CA TRP A 178 -5.64 4.64 -2.97
C TRP A 178 -5.92 3.86 -1.68
N LEU A 179 -6.33 2.59 -1.76
CA LEU A 179 -6.44 1.72 -0.58
C LEU A 179 -5.06 1.50 0.08
N VAL A 180 -4.00 1.34 -0.72
CA VAL A 180 -2.62 1.22 -0.19
C VAL A 180 -2.18 2.54 0.45
N VAL A 181 -2.47 3.68 -0.19
CA VAL A 181 -2.20 5.01 0.40
C VAL A 181 -2.93 5.19 1.74
N ALA A 182 -4.20 4.81 1.80
CA ALA A 182 -4.99 4.87 3.04
C ALA A 182 -4.42 3.95 4.13
N SER A 183 -3.95 2.75 3.77
CA SER A 183 -3.27 1.83 4.69
C SER A 183 -1.98 2.44 5.27
N VAL A 184 -1.18 3.14 4.46
CA VAL A 184 0.03 3.84 4.95
C VAL A 184 -0.35 4.92 5.97
N LEU A 185 -1.39 5.71 5.71
CA LEU A 185 -1.86 6.74 6.64
C LEU A 185 -2.32 6.14 7.97
N LEU A 186 -3.05 5.02 7.94
CA LEU A 186 -3.44 4.28 9.14
C LEU A 186 -2.24 3.75 9.92
N GLN A 187 -1.21 3.27 9.23
CA GLN A 187 0.01 2.80 9.87
C GLN A 187 0.78 3.95 10.56
N PHE A 188 0.78 5.15 9.97
CA PHE A 188 1.30 6.34 10.65
C PHE A 188 0.47 6.72 11.88
N ILE A 189 -0.86 6.62 11.80
CA ILE A 189 -1.74 6.82 12.96
C ILE A 189 -1.38 5.83 14.08
N ASN A 190 -1.14 4.55 13.77
CA ASN A 190 -0.69 3.57 14.76
C ASN A 190 0.62 4.00 15.44
N ILE A 191 1.60 4.50 14.69
CA ILE A 191 2.86 5.01 15.26
C ILE A 191 2.60 6.18 16.22
N ILE A 192 1.70 7.10 15.85
CA ILE A 192 1.30 8.23 16.70
C ILE A 192 0.58 7.75 17.97
N LEU A 193 -0.28 6.73 17.87
CA LEU A 193 -0.96 6.14 19.02
C LEU A 193 0.03 5.49 20.00
N ILE A 194 1.02 4.74 19.49
CA ILE A 194 2.09 4.15 20.31
C ILE A 194 2.90 5.26 20.98
N TYR A 195 3.21 6.33 20.24
CA TYR A 195 3.92 7.50 20.75
C TYR A 195 3.17 8.17 21.89
N SER A 196 1.88 8.45 21.70
CA SER A 196 1.04 9.06 22.73
C SER A 196 0.90 8.14 23.96
N GLY A 197 0.65 6.85 23.77
CA GLY A 197 0.49 5.87 24.85
C GLY A 197 1.77 5.60 25.65
N THR A 198 2.95 5.96 25.13
CA THR A 198 4.25 5.71 25.76
C THR A 198 4.95 6.98 26.25
N SER A 199 4.30 8.13 26.10
CA SER A 199 4.80 9.45 26.53
C SER A 199 5.22 9.49 28.01
N ASP A 200 4.35 9.09 28.93
CA ASP A 200 4.61 9.09 30.38
C ASP A 200 5.87 8.29 30.78
N ILE A 201 6.06 7.11 30.18
CA ILE A 201 7.21 6.23 30.47
C ILE A 201 8.49 6.89 29.96
N ARG A 202 8.41 7.55 28.80
CA ARG A 202 9.56 8.21 28.19
C ARG A 202 9.97 9.44 28.99
N GLU A 203 9.02 10.25 29.45
CA GLU A 203 9.31 11.40 30.31
C GLU A 203 9.94 10.95 31.63
N LYS A 204 9.42 9.89 32.25
CA LYS A 204 10.06 9.28 33.44
C LYS A 204 11.48 8.79 33.15
N LYS A 205 11.71 8.06 32.05
CA LYS A 205 13.06 7.59 31.66
C LYS A 205 14.02 8.75 31.38
N LYS A 206 13.55 9.85 30.80
CA LYS A 206 14.37 11.06 30.57
C LYS A 206 14.75 11.71 31.90
N ALA A 207 13.81 11.85 32.83
CA ALA A 207 14.07 12.42 34.15
C ALA A 207 15.02 11.57 35.01
N THR A 208 15.06 10.24 34.80
CA THR A 208 15.96 9.33 35.54
C THR A 208 17.37 9.23 34.97
N LYS A 209 17.63 9.65 33.71
CA LYS A 209 19.01 9.73 33.20
C LYS A 209 19.72 10.89 33.92
N PRO A 210 20.74 10.65 34.76
CA PRO A 210 21.30 11.68 35.61
C PRO A 210 22.16 12.65 34.79
N VAL A 211 22.03 13.94 35.12
CA VAL A 211 22.91 15.05 34.71
C VAL A 211 24.29 14.79 35.34
N ILE A 212 25.13 13.96 34.72
CA ILE A 212 26.47 13.62 35.27
C ILE A 212 27.61 14.36 34.58
N GLU A 213 27.44 14.99 33.42
CA GLU A 213 28.59 15.51 32.66
C GLU A 213 28.94 17.00 32.82
N GLU A 214 28.36 17.75 33.77
CA GLU A 214 28.70 19.19 33.92
C GLU A 214 29.52 19.55 35.18
N LYS A 215 30.00 18.58 35.95
CA LYS A 215 30.85 18.87 37.14
C LYS A 215 32.17 18.10 37.22
N ALA A 216 32.69 17.64 36.09
CA ALA A 216 34.02 17.05 36.01
C ALA A 216 34.87 17.77 34.96
N ASN A 217 35.19 19.04 35.22
CA ASN A 217 36.42 19.69 34.78
C ASN A 217 36.67 20.87 35.72
N GLY A 218 37.93 20.98 36.14
CA GLY A 218 38.43 21.79 37.27
C GLY A 218 38.27 23.29 37.14
#